data_AF-A0AAT9HI00-F1
#
_entry.id   AF-A0AAT9HI00-F1
#
_cell.length_a   1.000
_cell.length_b   1.000
_cell.length_c   1.000
_cell.angle_alpha   90.00
_cell.angle_beta   90.00
_cell.angle_gamma   90.00
#
_symmetry.space_group_name_H-M   'P 1'
#
loop_
_entity.id
_entity.type
_entity.pdbx_description
1 polymer ?
#
loop_
_entity_poly.entity_id
_entity_poly.type
_entity_poly.pdbx_seq_one_letter_code
_entity_poly.pdbx_strand_id
1 'polypeptide(L)'
;MTAAASPPRATWPPTPATRRSGSSIRGERPARRGNKQLKRAFYLAAFASLSQPDSCAYYDRKRREGKHHVAAIVCLARRRIDVLFAMLRDGTFYEPPKIATT
;
A
#
# COMPACT_ATOMS: atom_id res chain seq x y z
N MET A 1 -11.40 2.28 -64.98
CA MET A 1 -12.49 3.09 -64.40
C MET A 1 -13.54 2.08 -63.95
N THR A 2 -13.77 1.78 -62.68
CA THR A 2 -14.23 2.65 -61.59
C THR A 2 -13.93 2.02 -60.22
N ALA A 3 -13.55 2.86 -59.25
CA ALA A 3 -13.23 2.49 -57.88
C ALA A 3 -14.49 2.35 -57.01
N ALA A 4 -14.56 1.32 -56.18
CA ALA A 4 -15.54 1.21 -55.10
C ALA A 4 -14.84 1.47 -53.75
N ALA A 5 -15.34 2.45 -53.00
CA ALA A 5 -14.74 2.96 -51.78
C ALA A 5 -14.94 2.01 -50.58
N SER A 6 -13.85 1.72 -49.86
CA SER A 6 -13.84 0.97 -48.60
C SER A 6 -14.33 1.84 -47.42
N PRO A 7 -15.15 1.31 -46.48
CA PRO A 7 -15.53 2.07 -45.29
C PRO A 7 -14.36 2.18 -44.29
N PRO A 8 -14.24 3.28 -43.53
CA PRO A 8 -13.19 3.43 -42.53
C PRO A 8 -13.48 2.50 -41.34
N ARG A 9 -12.57 1.55 -41.08
CA ARG A 9 -12.58 0.78 -39.83
C ARG A 9 -12.23 1.73 -38.70
N ALA A 10 -13.25 2.14 -37.94
CA ALA A 10 -13.09 2.92 -36.72
C ALA A 10 -12.17 2.20 -35.74
N THR A 11 -10.91 2.60 -35.67
CA THR A 11 -9.96 2.15 -34.66
C THR A 11 -10.18 2.96 -33.39
N TRP A 12 -11.14 2.54 -32.56
CA TRP A 12 -11.19 3.02 -31.18
C TRP A 12 -9.92 2.52 -30.49
N PRO A 13 -9.25 3.33 -29.64
CA PRO A 13 -8.20 2.79 -28.81
C PRO A 13 -8.82 1.69 -27.93
N PRO A 14 -8.11 0.58 -27.67
CA PRO A 14 -8.63 -0.46 -26.80
C PRO A 14 -8.93 0.15 -25.43
N THR A 15 -10.21 0.21 -25.08
CA THR A 15 -10.67 0.47 -23.72
C THR A 15 -10.12 -0.63 -22.80
N PRO A 16 -9.72 -0.30 -21.56
CA PRO A 16 -9.06 -1.25 -20.68
C PRO A 16 -9.98 -2.45 -20.39
N ALA A 17 -9.58 -3.63 -20.88
CA ALA A 17 -10.26 -4.89 -20.64
C ALA A 17 -10.17 -5.25 -19.15
N THR A 18 -11.24 -5.01 -18.39
CA THR A 18 -11.48 -5.72 -17.14
C THR A 18 -11.89 -7.14 -17.52
N ARG A 19 -10.98 -8.11 -17.34
CA ARG A 19 -11.28 -9.54 -17.53
C ARG A 19 -12.21 -10.02 -16.40
N ARG A 20 -13.50 -9.70 -16.53
CA ARG A 20 -14.62 -10.14 -15.67
C ARG A 20 -15.26 -11.44 -16.17
N SER A 21 -14.49 -12.39 -16.67
CA SER A 21 -15.03 -13.67 -17.19
C SER A 21 -14.94 -14.82 -16.18
N GLY A 22 -14.99 -14.53 -14.88
CA GLY A 22 -14.99 -15.54 -13.83
C GLY A 22 -16.06 -15.21 -12.79
N SER A 23 -17.00 -16.11 -12.59
CA SER A 23 -18.07 -16.06 -11.58
C SER A 23 -17.57 -16.14 -10.13
N SER A 24 -16.30 -15.80 -9.89
CA SER A 24 -15.66 -15.92 -8.58
C SER A 24 -15.20 -14.54 -8.11
N ILE A 25 -15.88 -14.03 -7.08
CA ILE A 25 -15.44 -12.88 -6.27
C ILE A 25 -14.05 -13.15 -5.63
N ARG A 26 -13.60 -14.42 -5.59
CA ARG A 26 -12.25 -14.82 -5.14
C ARG A 26 -11.14 -14.61 -6.18
N GLY A 27 -11.48 -14.07 -7.36
CA GLY A 27 -10.55 -13.84 -8.47
C GLY A 27 -9.81 -12.50 -8.44
N GLU A 28 -10.09 -11.62 -7.48
CA GLU A 28 -9.35 -10.36 -7.32
C GLU A 28 -7.95 -10.66 -6.77
N ARG A 29 -7.03 -10.98 -7.69
CA ARG A 29 -5.63 -11.16 -7.35
C ARG A 29 -5.14 -9.85 -6.75
N PRO A 30 -4.40 -9.89 -5.63
CA PRO A 30 -3.77 -8.69 -5.09
C PRO A 30 -3.02 -7.99 -6.20
N ALA A 31 -3.25 -6.69 -6.38
CA ALA A 31 -2.58 -5.92 -7.41
C ALA A 31 -1.07 -6.15 -7.29
N ARG A 32 -0.48 -6.82 -8.29
CA ARG A 32 0.98 -7.04 -8.36
C ARG A 32 1.74 -5.74 -8.67
N ARG A 33 1.00 -4.64 -8.89
CA ARG A 33 1.52 -3.30 -9.12
C ARG A 33 2.14 -2.72 -7.84
N GLY A 34 3.16 -1.88 -8.02
CA GLY A 34 3.91 -1.21 -6.96
C GLY A 34 5.32 -1.77 -6.73
N ASN A 35 6.21 -0.94 -6.20
CA ASN A 35 7.62 -1.28 -5.98
C ASN A 35 7.78 -2.32 -4.85
N LYS A 36 8.27 -3.52 -5.19
CA LYS A 36 8.48 -4.62 -4.24
C LYS A 36 9.62 -4.37 -3.26
N GLN A 37 10.69 -3.71 -3.72
CA GLN A 37 11.83 -3.37 -2.87
C GLN A 37 11.41 -2.39 -1.79
N LEU A 38 10.62 -1.37 -2.17
CA LEU A 38 10.12 -0.37 -1.24
C LEU A 38 9.19 -1.00 -0.17
N LYS A 39 8.28 -1.89 -0.58
CA LYS A 39 7.42 -2.64 0.37
C LYS A 39 8.25 -3.46 1.35
N ARG A 40 9.30 -4.14 0.86
CA ARG A 40 10.19 -4.94 1.72
C ARG A 40 11.00 -4.06 2.67
N ALA A 41 11.53 -2.93 2.19
CA ALA A 41 12.27 -1.98 3.01
C ALA A 41 11.41 -1.46 4.18
N PHE A 42 10.18 -1.03 3.90
CA PHE A 42 9.27 -0.57 4.96
C PHE A 42 8.85 -1.68 5.93
N TYR A 43 8.70 -2.92 5.44
CA TYR A 43 8.42 -4.04 6.33
C TYR A 43 9.57 -4.30 7.31
N LEU A 44 10.81 -4.29 6.82
CA LEU A 44 12.01 -4.44 7.66
C LEU A 44 12.19 -3.25 8.62
N ALA A 45 11.95 -2.03 8.15
CA ALA A 45 11.99 -0.83 8.99
C ALA A 45 10.94 -0.89 10.12
N ALA A 46 9.73 -1.36 9.82
CA ALA A 46 8.69 -1.55 10.83
C ALA A 46 9.10 -2.62 11.85
N PHE A 47 9.72 -3.71 11.41
CA PHE A 47 10.24 -4.74 12.31
C PHE A 47 11.34 -4.20 13.23
N ALA A 48 12.31 -3.45 12.70
CA ALA A 48 13.34 -2.79 13.50
C ALA A 48 12.74 -1.80 14.52
N SER A 49 11.65 -1.11 14.14
CA SER A 49 10.99 -0.13 15.00
C SER A 49 10.29 -0.73 16.23
N LEU A 50 10.11 -2.06 16.31
CA LEU A 50 9.57 -2.73 17.50
C LEU A 50 10.47 -2.59 18.74
N SER A 51 11.75 -2.25 18.54
CA SER A 51 12.66 -1.87 19.63
C SER A 51 12.23 -0.60 20.39
N GLN A 52 11.42 0.26 19.78
CA GLN A 52 10.92 1.47 20.44
C GLN A 52 9.61 1.22 21.19
N PRO A 53 9.47 1.74 22.43
CA PRO A 53 8.33 1.44 23.29
C PRO A 53 6.98 1.86 22.68
N ASP A 54 6.91 3.01 22.00
CA ASP A 54 5.68 3.49 21.34
C ASP A 54 5.20 2.60 20.20
N SER A 55 6.15 2.02 19.48
CA SER A 55 5.87 1.13 18.35
C SER A 55 5.48 -0.26 18.83
N CYS A 56 6.12 -0.73 19.91
CA CYS A 56 5.74 -1.96 20.59
C CYS A 56 4.33 -1.87 21.15
N ALA A 57 4.01 -0.82 21.90
CA ALA A 57 2.65 -0.59 22.44
C ALA A 57 1.58 -0.52 21.34
N TYR A 58 1.88 0.11 20.21
CA TYR A 58 0.97 0.14 19.07
C TYR A 58 0.77 -1.25 18.44
N TYR A 59 1.86 -2.00 18.26
CA TYR A 59 1.83 -3.35 17.73
C TYR A 59 1.02 -4.28 18.64
N ASP A 60 1.23 -4.22 19.96
CA ASP A 60 0.49 -5.01 20.94
C ASP A 60 -0.99 -4.67 20.96
N ARG A 61 -1.34 -3.38 20.89
CA ARG A 61 -2.74 -2.96 20.74
C ARG A 61 -3.37 -3.59 19.49
N LYS A 62 -2.65 -3.62 18.36
CA LYS A 62 -3.13 -4.27 17.14
C LYS A 62 -3.23 -5.79 17.26
N ARG A 63 -2.38 -6.44 18.06
CA ARG A 63 -2.49 -7.88 18.38
C ARG A 63 -3.69 -8.16 19.28
N ARG A 64 -3.98 -7.30 20.26
CA ARG A 64 -5.17 -7.38 21.12
C ARG A 64 -6.48 -7.17 20.36
N GLU A 65 -6.47 -6.35 19.31
CA GLU A 65 -7.58 -6.22 18.35
C GLU A 65 -7.84 -7.52 17.52
N GLY A 66 -7.08 -8.59 17.73
CA GLY A 66 -7.23 -9.86 17.02
C GLY A 66 -6.53 -9.91 15.66
N LYS A 67 -5.68 -8.93 15.32
CA LYS A 67 -4.98 -8.92 14.03
C LYS A 67 -3.84 -9.93 14.00
N HIS A 68 -3.70 -10.60 12.86
CA HIS A 68 -2.57 -11.47 12.58
C HIS A 68 -1.24 -10.68 12.65
N HIS A 69 -0.15 -11.33 13.06
CA HIS A 69 1.17 -10.72 13.23
C HIS A 69 1.60 -9.88 12.02
N VAL A 70 1.52 -10.45 10.82
CA VAL A 70 1.87 -9.77 9.57
C VAL A 70 1.01 -8.54 9.34
N ALA A 71 -0.29 -8.61 9.63
CA ALA A 71 -1.21 -7.49 9.48
C ALA A 71 -0.90 -6.37 10.49
N ALA A 72 -0.52 -6.73 11.72
CA ALA A 72 -0.09 -5.77 12.74
C ALA A 72 1.20 -5.05 12.33
N ILE A 73 2.21 -5.77 11.80
CA ILE A 73 3.43 -5.15 11.24
C ILE A 73 3.10 -4.22 10.08
N VAL A 74 2.23 -4.62 9.15
CA VAL A 74 1.82 -3.76 8.03
C VAL A 74 1.08 -2.52 8.52
N CYS A 75 0.26 -2.61 9.55
CA CYS A 75 -0.38 -1.45 10.18
C CYS A 75 0.66 -0.51 10.81
N LEU A 76 1.69 -1.05 11.46
CA LEU A 76 2.79 -0.28 12.03
C LEU A 76 3.63 0.41 10.93
N ALA A 77 3.93 -0.31 9.84
CA ALA A 77 4.66 0.22 8.70
C ALA A 77 3.92 1.41 8.08
N ARG A 78 2.59 1.31 7.90
CA ARG A 78 1.76 2.42 7.40
C ARG A 78 1.86 3.65 8.29
N ARG A 79 1.70 3.48 9.61
CA ARG A 79 1.85 4.57 10.58
C ARG A 79 3.22 5.26 10.46
N ARG A 80 4.30 4.50 10.26
CA ARG A 80 5.65 5.04 10.06
C ARG A 80 5.80 5.78 8.73
N ILE A 81 5.16 5.29 7.66
CA ILE A 81 5.13 5.96 6.36
C ILE A 81 4.40 7.30 6.46
N ASP A 82 3.28 7.38 7.18
CA ASP A 82 2.52 8.62 7.35
C ASP A 82 3.38 9.69 8.06
N VAL A 83 4.13 9.27 9.09
CA VAL A 83 5.07 10.11 9.83
C VAL A 83 6.23 10.59 8.93
N LEU A 84 6.81 9.69 8.13
CA LEU A 84 7.86 10.05 7.16
C LEU A 84 7.33 11.00 6.08
N PHE A 85 6.10 10.77 5.60
CA PHE A 85 5.46 11.64 4.61
C PHE A 85 5.21 13.04 5.17
N ALA A 86 4.76 13.15 6.42
CA ALA A 86 4.61 14.43 7.10
C ALA A 86 5.93 15.18 7.22
N MET A 87 7.03 14.51 7.61
CA MET A 87 8.37 15.13 7.66
C MET A 87 8.83 15.63 6.31
N LEU A 88 8.66 14.81 5.26
CA LEU A 88 9.07 15.20 3.91
C LEU A 88 8.25 16.38 3.38
N ARG A 89 6.97 16.45 3.74
CA ARG A 89 6.07 17.55 3.36
C ARG A 89 6.41 18.84 4.09
N ASP A 90 6.67 18.75 5.39
CA ASP A 90 6.82 19.91 6.27
C ASP A 90 8.31 20.34 6.41
N GLY A 91 9.25 19.53 5.91
CA GLY A 91 10.69 19.79 6.02
C GLY A 91 11.24 19.65 7.44
N THR A 92 10.48 19.02 8.34
CA THR A 92 10.80 18.91 9.77
C THR A 92 11.48 17.60 10.10
N PHE A 93 12.33 17.59 11.12
CA PHE A 93 12.94 16.37 11.64
C PHE A 93 11.94 15.55 12.47
N TYR A 94 12.26 14.26 12.67
CA TYR A 94 11.47 13.40 13.53
C TYR A 94 11.62 13.80 15.00
N GLU A 95 10.51 14.18 15.62
CA GLU A 95 10.41 14.27 17.07
C GLU A 95 9.72 13.02 17.62
N PRO A 96 10.37 12.24 18.51
CA PRO A 96 9.71 11.10 19.14
C PRO A 96 8.53 11.59 20.00
N PRO A 97 7.40 10.86 20.00
CA PRO A 97 6.25 11.26 20.80
C PRO A 97 6.65 11.26 22.28
N LYS A 98 6.50 12.40 22.93
CA LYS A 98 6.76 12.55 24.37
C LYS A 98 5.69 11.77 25.12
N ILE A 99 6.03 10.57 25.61
CA ILE A 99 5.15 9.82 26.50
C ILE A 99 5.05 10.62 27.79
N ALA A 100 3.90 11.28 28.03
CA ALA A 100 3.65 11.96 29.28
C ALA A 100 3.65 10.90 30.39
N THR A 101 4.74 10.86 31.16
CA THR A 101 4.86 10.02 32.34
C THR A 101 4.06 10.73 33.43
N THR A 102 2.87 10.22 33.73
CA THR A 102 2.03 10.62 34.87
C THR A 102 1.60 9.36 35.59
#